data_AF-A0A957T179-F1
#
_entry.id   AF-A0A957T179-F1
#
_cell.length_a   1.000
_cell.length_b   1.000
_cell.length_c   1.000
_cell.angle_alpha   90.00
_cell.angle_beta   90.00
_cell.angle_gamma   90.00
#
_symmetry.space_group_name_H-M   'P 1'
#
loop_
_entity.id
_entity.type
_entity.pdbx_description
1 polymer ?
#
loop_
_entity_poly.entity_id
_entity_poly.type
_entity_poly.pdbx_seq_one_letter_code
_entity_poly.pdbx_strand_id
1 'polypeptide(L)'
;MATSERYPSYATCVAKVLSGSAQPLTVDTLLSRIKEHRPITKGARSAVYRAIGQLFQAVPVAPSRYGWLSSLLGKNTFRHVLTGEEVRRGFLMLDELEHAVFFPQFFQTYQPDDRKLQIELFGGPTIEAEAYIERKTWSLRLGSTFIEWIDELGGQGRDDLLIFVDDALTGRYQLRLQPREMRDPNVIQGRNIQLALLAEELVSEDRRARTAMPTAELAARIIGRGFFADALPPDDFHFVLHQYSLLRFHNGVGYSFDLENMDFAADMVPSGSDESGDGFGEAVVRPDLDREALNAAEMMYSDFLQDDMIGQGDDEWEDLLFEPEAADMPFFDSSDDLFDNSCASYEAYVEAYQESDSMDGMLSHSDFHLLEAELETLVALEQEFGYLLADQMTRKEHLIERLFIDPETLLDNDFPDYPDFDEPPFWEN
;
A
#
# COMPACT_ATOMS: atom_id res chain seq x y z
N MET A 1 -36.19 13.46 38.79
CA MET A 1 -35.16 13.99 37.87
C MET A 1 -34.84 12.87 36.90
N ALA A 2 -35.43 12.91 35.71
CA ALA A 2 -35.21 11.89 34.68
C ALA A 2 -33.83 12.13 34.07
N THR A 3 -32.93 11.16 34.20
CA THR A 3 -31.69 11.09 33.44
C THR A 3 -32.04 11.26 31.96
N SER A 4 -31.55 12.32 31.32
CA SER A 4 -31.74 12.47 29.87
C SER A 4 -31.11 11.27 29.20
N GLU A 5 -31.93 10.39 28.62
CA GLU A 5 -31.43 9.31 27.76
C GLU A 5 -30.64 9.97 26.64
N ARG A 6 -29.31 9.90 26.76
CA ARG A 6 -28.40 10.50 25.80
C ARG A 6 -28.47 9.63 24.56
N TYR A 7 -29.14 10.12 23.52
CA TYR A 7 -29.25 9.41 22.25
C TYR A 7 -27.87 9.01 21.72
N PRO A 8 -27.75 7.84 21.07
CA PRO A 8 -26.51 7.42 20.45
C PRO A 8 -26.01 8.44 19.41
N SER A 9 -24.69 8.50 19.24
CA SER A 9 -24.06 9.35 18.23
C SER A 9 -24.50 8.95 16.82
N TYR A 10 -24.43 9.88 15.85
CA TYR A 10 -24.73 9.53 14.45
C TYR A 10 -23.76 8.46 13.92
N ALA A 11 -22.49 8.47 14.32
CA ALA A 11 -21.51 7.44 13.98
C ALA A 11 -21.94 6.04 14.46
N THR A 12 -22.33 5.93 15.74
CA THR A 12 -22.84 4.67 16.31
C THR A 12 -24.09 4.17 15.57
N CYS A 13 -25.02 5.08 15.24
CA CYS A 13 -26.22 4.69 14.51
C CYS A 13 -25.91 4.27 13.07
N VAL A 14 -25.04 4.99 12.36
CA VAL A 14 -24.62 4.64 10.99
C VAL A 14 -23.92 3.29 10.97
N ALA A 15 -22.96 3.07 11.88
CA ALA A 15 -22.25 1.79 12.00
C ALA A 15 -23.22 0.64 12.24
N LYS A 16 -24.13 0.77 13.21
CA LYS A 16 -25.15 -0.26 13.51
C LYS A 16 -26.06 -0.57 12.32
N VAL A 17 -26.50 0.47 11.60
CA VAL A 17 -27.42 0.29 10.47
C VAL A 17 -26.71 -0.32 9.26
N LEU A 18 -25.47 0.09 8.97
CA LEU A 18 -24.68 -0.43 7.86
C LEU A 18 -24.21 -1.87 8.14
N SER A 19 -23.66 -2.15 9.34
CA SER A 19 -23.17 -3.48 9.69
C SER A 19 -24.28 -4.54 9.75
N GLY A 20 -25.51 -4.13 10.06
CA GLY A 20 -26.70 -5.00 10.00
C GLY A 20 -27.31 -5.15 8.60
N SER A 21 -26.75 -4.49 7.58
CA SER A 21 -27.30 -4.50 6.22
C SER A 21 -26.46 -5.34 5.28
N ALA A 22 -27.04 -6.40 4.72
CA ALA A 22 -26.40 -7.22 3.70
C ALA A 22 -26.22 -6.51 2.35
N GLN A 23 -26.90 -5.36 2.14
CA GLN A 23 -26.81 -4.58 0.91
C GLN A 23 -26.41 -3.13 1.17
N PRO A 24 -25.70 -2.48 0.23
CA PRO A 24 -25.34 -1.08 0.35
C PRO A 24 -26.55 -0.15 0.39
N LEU A 25 -26.52 0.82 1.30
CA LEU A 25 -27.61 1.74 1.59
C LEU A 25 -27.32 3.15 1.09
N THR A 26 -28.37 3.83 0.63
CA THR A 26 -28.32 5.28 0.35
C THR A 26 -28.40 6.09 1.65
N VAL A 27 -27.93 7.34 1.62
CA VAL A 27 -28.05 8.27 2.77
C VAL A 27 -29.50 8.48 3.24
N ASP A 28 -30.47 8.53 2.33
CA ASP A 28 -31.88 8.71 2.69
C ASP A 28 -32.45 7.48 3.43
N THR A 29 -32.02 6.29 3.01
CA THR A 29 -32.36 5.03 3.70
C THR A 29 -31.69 4.95 5.07
N LEU A 30 -30.42 5.40 5.20
CA LEU A 30 -29.74 5.50 6.48
C LEU A 30 -30.51 6.43 7.43
N LEU A 31 -30.86 7.64 6.98
CA LEU A 31 -31.64 8.59 7.78
C LEU A 31 -32.97 7.98 8.21
N SER A 32 -33.70 7.32 7.31
CA SER A 32 -34.98 6.70 7.63
C SER A 32 -34.87 5.65 8.73
N ARG A 33 -33.83 4.80 8.70
CA ARG A 33 -33.56 3.79 9.75
C ARG A 33 -33.04 4.42 11.05
N ILE A 34 -32.19 5.44 10.97
CA ILE A 34 -31.66 6.14 12.16
C ILE A 34 -32.77 6.83 12.95
N LYS A 35 -33.86 7.26 12.28
CA LYS A 35 -35.03 7.87 12.93
C LYS A 35 -35.68 6.96 13.98
N GLU A 36 -35.51 5.64 13.86
CA GLU A 36 -36.01 4.66 14.83
C GLU A 36 -35.20 4.65 16.14
N HIS A 37 -33.99 5.22 16.12
CA HIS A 37 -33.06 5.21 17.26
C HIS A 37 -32.78 6.60 17.83
N ARG A 38 -32.96 7.67 17.05
CA ARG A 38 -32.90 9.05 17.55
C ARG A 38 -33.78 10.02 16.76
N PRO A 39 -34.21 11.13 17.37
CA PRO A 39 -34.85 12.23 16.66
C PRO A 39 -33.91 12.86 15.61
N ILE A 40 -34.45 13.10 14.40
CA ILE A 40 -33.72 13.76 13.31
C ILE A 40 -33.87 15.28 13.44
N THR A 41 -32.74 15.97 13.54
CA THR A 41 -32.67 17.44 13.62
C THR A 41 -32.31 18.07 12.28
N LYS A 42 -32.48 19.39 12.15
CA LYS A 42 -31.88 20.16 11.06
C LYS A 42 -30.36 19.94 11.11
N GLY A 43 -29.77 19.40 10.04
CA GLY A 43 -28.34 19.02 9.98
C GLY A 43 -28.03 17.52 10.12
N ALA A 44 -29.03 16.65 10.32
CA ALA A 44 -28.82 15.20 10.43
C ALA A 44 -28.13 14.60 9.20
N ARG A 45 -28.44 15.08 7.99
CA ARG A 45 -27.81 14.61 6.74
C ARG A 45 -26.30 14.87 6.76
N SER A 46 -25.88 16.09 7.08
CA SER A 46 -24.46 16.44 7.18
C SER A 46 -23.77 15.65 8.30
N ALA A 47 -24.46 15.39 9.41
CA ALA A 47 -23.94 14.54 10.48
C ALA A 47 -23.77 13.07 10.05
N VAL A 48 -24.65 12.55 9.20
CA VAL A 48 -24.51 11.21 8.60
C VAL A 48 -23.33 11.16 7.63
N TYR A 49 -23.16 12.15 6.74
CA TYR A 49 -21.98 12.20 5.87
C TYR A 49 -20.67 12.26 6.65
N ARG A 50 -20.63 13.08 7.71
CA ARG A 50 -19.48 13.15 8.62
C ARG A 50 -19.21 11.80 9.29
N ALA A 51 -20.26 11.14 9.79
CA ALA A 51 -20.16 9.82 10.40
C ALA A 51 -19.63 8.77 9.41
N ILE A 52 -20.12 8.77 8.16
CA ILE A 52 -19.61 7.88 7.10
C ILE A 52 -18.13 8.14 6.87
N GLY A 53 -17.70 9.40 6.77
CA GLY A 53 -16.29 9.76 6.56
C GLY A 53 -15.36 9.36 7.71
N GLN A 54 -15.89 9.11 8.92
CA GLN A 54 -15.14 8.69 10.11
C GLN A 54 -15.05 7.17 10.26
N LEU A 55 -15.88 6.41 9.55
CA LEU A 55 -15.97 4.96 9.67
C LEU A 55 -15.22 4.32 8.50
N PHE A 56 -14.08 3.69 8.77
CA PHE A 56 -13.32 2.96 7.75
C PHE A 56 -14.17 1.90 7.05
N GLN A 57 -14.97 1.19 7.84
CA GLN A 57 -15.88 0.16 7.35
C GLN A 57 -17.02 0.70 6.46
N ALA A 58 -17.31 2.01 6.48
CA ALA A 58 -18.36 2.61 5.67
C ALA A 58 -17.83 2.97 4.27
N VAL A 59 -17.84 1.98 3.38
CA VAL A 59 -17.19 2.08 2.07
C VAL A 59 -18.16 2.59 1.00
N PRO A 60 -17.79 3.59 0.19
CA PRO A 60 -18.60 4.02 -0.95
C PRO A 60 -18.59 2.94 -2.04
N VAL A 61 -19.78 2.59 -2.55
CA VAL A 61 -19.93 1.61 -3.66
C VAL A 61 -20.45 2.26 -4.94
N ALA A 62 -21.11 3.40 -4.82
CA ALA A 62 -21.67 4.21 -5.90
C ALA A 62 -21.99 5.62 -5.35
N PRO A 63 -22.30 6.62 -6.20
CA PRO A 63 -22.67 7.95 -5.72
C PRO A 63 -23.78 7.91 -4.66
N SER A 64 -23.48 8.44 -3.47
CA SER A 64 -24.38 8.47 -2.29
C SER A 64 -24.87 7.10 -1.79
N ARG A 65 -24.16 6.01 -2.09
CA ARG A 65 -24.46 4.65 -1.62
C ARG A 65 -23.24 4.04 -0.94
N TYR A 66 -23.47 3.46 0.24
CA TYR A 66 -22.40 2.98 1.12
C TYR A 66 -22.70 1.57 1.62
N GLY A 67 -21.69 0.71 1.63
CA GLY A 67 -21.75 -0.63 2.22
C GLY A 67 -20.88 -0.73 3.47
N TRP A 68 -20.99 -1.85 4.18
CA TRP A 68 -20.10 -2.20 5.28
C TRP A 68 -18.99 -3.13 4.76
N LEU A 69 -17.72 -2.78 4.92
CA LEU A 69 -16.59 -3.49 4.28
C LEU A 69 -16.64 -5.01 4.50
N SER A 70 -16.81 -5.46 5.75
CA SER A 70 -16.91 -6.90 6.04
C SER A 70 -18.08 -7.61 5.34
N SER A 71 -19.15 -6.89 4.99
CA SER A 71 -20.26 -7.43 4.20
C SER A 71 -20.00 -7.37 2.68
N LEU A 72 -19.21 -6.40 2.22
CA LEU A 72 -18.81 -6.24 0.82
C LEU A 72 -17.73 -7.25 0.41
N LEU A 73 -16.96 -7.75 1.37
CA LEU A 73 -15.88 -8.70 1.13
C LEU A 73 -16.38 -10.07 0.64
N GLY A 74 -17.61 -10.46 0.97
CA GLY A 74 -18.16 -11.77 0.60
C GLY A 74 -18.18 -11.99 -0.91
N LYS A 75 -17.71 -13.16 -1.35
CA LYS A 75 -17.55 -13.61 -2.74
C LYS A 75 -16.44 -12.91 -3.53
N ASN A 76 -15.59 -12.14 -2.87
CA ASN A 76 -14.40 -11.63 -3.52
C ASN A 76 -13.29 -12.68 -3.55
N THR A 77 -12.44 -12.59 -4.57
CA THR A 77 -11.26 -13.43 -4.75
C THR A 77 -10.02 -12.53 -4.79
N PHE A 78 -8.98 -12.91 -4.07
CA PHE A 78 -7.68 -12.21 -4.02
C PHE A 78 -6.55 -13.18 -4.37
N ARG A 79 -5.38 -12.64 -4.71
CA ARG A 79 -4.17 -13.41 -5.03
C ARG A 79 -3.07 -12.99 -4.07
N HIS A 80 -2.42 -13.98 -3.48
CA HIS A 80 -1.23 -13.84 -2.67
C HIS A 80 -0.11 -14.65 -3.33
N VAL A 81 1.08 -14.08 -3.53
CA VAL A 81 2.22 -14.80 -4.12
C VAL A 81 3.04 -15.39 -2.98
N LEU A 82 3.15 -16.72 -2.93
CA LEU A 82 3.86 -17.40 -1.83
C LEU A 82 5.36 -17.17 -1.93
N THR A 83 5.99 -16.80 -0.83
CA THR A 83 7.44 -16.84 -0.64
C THR A 83 7.88 -18.22 -0.19
N GLY A 84 9.18 -18.52 -0.38
CA GLY A 84 9.72 -19.78 0.13
C GLY A 84 9.68 -19.89 1.66
N GLU A 85 9.66 -18.77 2.38
CA GLU A 85 9.59 -18.76 3.84
C GLU A 85 8.17 -19.10 4.34
N GLU A 86 7.15 -18.52 3.73
CA GLU A 86 5.74 -18.77 4.05
C GLU A 86 5.37 -20.24 3.87
N VAL A 87 5.83 -20.85 2.77
CA VAL A 87 5.64 -22.28 2.51
C VAL A 87 6.31 -23.13 3.60
N ARG A 88 7.55 -22.81 3.99
CA ARG A 88 8.31 -23.61 4.97
C ARG A 88 7.84 -23.42 6.41
N ARG A 89 7.35 -22.24 6.77
CA ARG A 89 7.02 -21.87 8.17
C ARG A 89 5.51 -21.87 8.44
N GLY A 90 4.67 -21.92 7.40
CA GLY A 90 3.23 -22.03 7.53
C GLY A 90 2.55 -20.75 8.04
N PHE A 91 2.91 -19.62 7.42
CA PHE A 91 2.24 -18.33 7.62
C PHE A 91 2.10 -17.60 6.28
N LEU A 92 1.30 -16.53 6.24
CA LEU A 92 1.26 -15.56 5.14
C LEU A 92 1.58 -14.18 5.68
N MET A 93 2.52 -13.46 5.07
CA MET A 93 2.73 -12.03 5.30
C MET A 93 1.58 -11.28 4.65
N LEU A 94 0.95 -10.37 5.39
CA LEU A 94 -0.20 -9.64 4.89
C LEU A 94 0.24 -8.23 4.51
N ASP A 95 -0.01 -7.88 3.25
CA ASP A 95 -0.01 -6.48 2.83
C ASP A 95 -1.26 -5.75 3.39
N GLU A 96 -1.39 -4.45 3.14
CA GLU A 96 -2.55 -3.69 3.64
C GLU A 96 -3.89 -4.14 3.03
N LEU A 97 -3.89 -4.66 1.80
CA LEU A 97 -5.11 -5.19 1.16
C LEU A 97 -5.55 -6.48 1.86
N GLU A 98 -4.65 -7.44 2.01
CA GLU A 98 -4.90 -8.74 2.63
C GLU A 98 -5.20 -8.58 4.13
N HIS A 99 -4.53 -7.66 4.81
CA HIS A 99 -4.86 -7.30 6.18
C HIS A 99 -6.30 -6.76 6.26
N ALA A 100 -6.73 -5.91 5.32
CA ALA A 100 -8.12 -5.45 5.28
C ALA A 100 -9.12 -6.55 4.90
N VAL A 101 -8.69 -7.61 4.21
CA VAL A 101 -9.51 -8.78 3.85
C VAL A 101 -9.71 -9.72 5.04
N PHE A 102 -8.64 -10.05 5.76
CA PHE A 102 -8.68 -10.99 6.89
C PHE A 102 -9.16 -10.33 8.19
N PHE A 103 -8.77 -9.07 8.44
CA PHE A 103 -9.07 -8.34 9.68
C PHE A 103 -9.64 -6.94 9.39
N PRO A 104 -10.78 -6.82 8.68
CA PRO A 104 -11.36 -5.53 8.29
C PRO A 104 -11.76 -4.62 9.48
N GLN A 105 -11.90 -5.18 10.69
CA GLN A 105 -12.23 -4.41 11.89
C GLN A 105 -11.02 -3.67 12.46
N PHE A 106 -9.80 -4.16 12.21
CA PHE A 106 -8.56 -3.55 12.70
C PHE A 106 -8.49 -2.07 12.34
N PHE A 107 -8.75 -1.72 11.08
CA PHE A 107 -8.68 -0.32 10.61
C PHE A 107 -9.79 0.60 11.15
N GLN A 108 -10.78 0.06 11.86
CA GLN A 108 -11.82 0.86 12.52
C GLN A 108 -11.45 1.21 13.97
N THR A 109 -10.79 0.31 14.69
CA THR A 109 -10.47 0.45 16.12
C THR A 109 -8.98 0.62 16.39
N TYR A 110 -8.13 0.28 15.44
CA TYR A 110 -6.68 0.08 15.58
C TYR A 110 -6.34 -0.85 16.74
N GLN A 111 -7.21 -1.83 16.98
CA GLN A 111 -7.01 -2.86 17.99
C GLN A 111 -6.86 -4.21 17.29
N PRO A 112 -5.95 -5.08 17.78
CA PRO A 112 -5.84 -6.46 17.30
C PRO A 112 -7.20 -7.16 17.31
N ASP A 113 -7.43 -7.98 16.28
CA ASP A 113 -8.61 -8.84 16.20
C ASP A 113 -8.23 -10.24 16.69
N ASP A 114 -8.66 -10.59 17.90
CA ASP A 114 -8.36 -11.90 18.52
C ASP A 114 -9.19 -13.06 17.92
N ARG A 115 -9.95 -12.77 16.85
CA ARG A 115 -10.78 -13.76 16.19
C ARG A 115 -9.91 -14.81 15.50
N LYS A 116 -10.23 -16.07 15.79
CA LYS A 116 -9.76 -17.21 15.00
C LYS A 116 -10.53 -17.30 13.69
N LEU A 117 -9.80 -17.31 12.58
CA LEU A 117 -10.33 -17.52 11.25
C LEU A 117 -10.45 -19.01 10.98
N GLN A 118 -11.49 -19.40 10.23
CA GLN A 118 -11.71 -20.75 9.76
C GLN A 118 -11.39 -20.78 8.27
N ILE A 119 -10.37 -21.54 7.90
CA ILE A 119 -9.83 -21.55 6.54
C ILE A 119 -9.96 -22.94 5.95
N GLU A 120 -10.76 -23.06 4.90
CA GLU A 120 -10.88 -24.29 4.13
C GLU A 120 -9.74 -24.37 3.11
N LEU A 121 -8.88 -25.37 3.23
CA LEU A 121 -7.89 -25.66 2.20
C LEU A 121 -8.57 -26.45 1.07
N PHE A 122 -8.51 -25.95 -0.16
CA PHE A 122 -9.23 -26.57 -1.28
C PHE A 122 -8.78 -28.02 -1.51
N GLY A 123 -9.71 -28.97 -1.34
CA GLY A 123 -9.42 -30.41 -1.42
C GLY A 123 -8.69 -30.98 -0.20
N GLY A 124 -8.48 -30.17 0.85
CA GLY A 124 -7.81 -30.52 2.10
C GLY A 124 -8.68 -30.30 3.33
N PRO A 125 -8.08 -30.22 4.53
CA PRO A 125 -8.80 -29.96 5.78
C PRO A 125 -9.16 -28.48 5.96
N THR A 126 -10.08 -28.21 6.89
CA THR A 126 -10.28 -26.86 7.44
C THR A 126 -9.33 -26.65 8.61
N ILE A 127 -8.64 -25.52 8.62
CA ILE A 127 -7.68 -25.12 9.66
C ILE A 127 -8.16 -23.86 10.39
N GLU A 128 -7.69 -23.69 11.63
CA GLU A 128 -7.83 -22.42 12.36
C GLU A 128 -6.60 -21.57 12.12
N ALA A 129 -6.81 -20.28 11.87
CA ALA A 129 -5.73 -19.31 11.70
C ALA A 129 -5.95 -18.09 12.59
N GLU A 130 -4.88 -17.43 12.99
CA GLU A 130 -4.91 -16.26 13.86
C GLU A 130 -3.96 -15.18 13.35
N ALA A 131 -4.26 -13.94 13.70
CA ALA A 131 -3.35 -12.82 13.45
C ALA A 131 -2.06 -13.02 14.25
N TYR A 132 -0.93 -12.78 13.61
CA TYR A 132 0.39 -12.88 14.22
C TYR A 132 1.29 -11.76 13.71
N ILE A 133 2.29 -11.35 14.48
CA ILE A 133 3.27 -10.35 14.04
C ILE A 133 4.59 -11.05 13.76
N GLU A 134 5.00 -11.06 12.50
CA GLU A 134 6.26 -11.60 12.04
C GLU A 134 7.10 -10.43 11.49
N ARG A 135 8.32 -10.25 11.99
CA ARG A 135 9.23 -9.15 11.58
C ARG A 135 8.60 -7.75 11.60
N LYS A 136 7.75 -7.47 12.60
CA LYS A 136 7.00 -6.20 12.76
C LYS A 136 5.91 -5.96 11.71
N THR A 137 5.58 -6.96 10.90
CA THR A 137 4.52 -6.92 9.91
C THR A 137 3.41 -7.90 10.30
N TRP A 138 2.18 -7.58 9.94
CA TRP A 138 1.04 -8.46 10.18
C TRP A 138 1.14 -9.71 9.31
N SER A 139 0.82 -10.84 9.90
CA SER A 139 0.85 -12.14 9.25
C SER A 139 -0.35 -12.98 9.70
N LEU A 140 -0.68 -13.98 8.89
CA LEU A 140 -1.70 -14.97 9.18
C LEU A 140 -1.01 -16.31 9.47
N ARG A 141 -1.11 -16.78 10.71
CA ARG A 141 -0.51 -18.07 11.10
C ARG A 141 -1.43 -19.22 10.71
N LEU A 142 -0.96 -20.11 9.83
CA LEU A 142 -1.71 -21.25 9.29
C LEU A 142 -1.27 -22.59 9.90
N GLY A 143 -0.01 -22.70 10.35
CA GLY A 143 0.51 -23.87 11.05
C GLY A 143 0.91 -25.03 10.14
N SER A 144 1.25 -26.18 10.76
CA SER A 144 1.87 -27.31 10.04
C SER A 144 0.95 -28.00 9.05
N THR A 145 -0.37 -28.02 9.30
CA THR A 145 -1.34 -28.62 8.38
C THR A 145 -1.38 -27.90 7.03
N PHE A 146 -1.13 -26.59 7.00
CA PHE A 146 -0.98 -25.86 5.74
C PHE A 146 0.29 -26.25 5.01
N ILE A 147 1.41 -26.40 5.71
CA ILE A 147 2.70 -26.83 5.13
C ILE A 147 2.53 -28.20 4.48
N GLU A 148 1.96 -29.16 5.21
CA GLU A 148 1.68 -30.51 4.70
C GLU A 148 0.79 -30.48 3.45
N TRP A 149 -0.25 -29.63 3.44
CA TRP A 149 -1.13 -29.47 2.29
C TRP A 149 -0.42 -28.88 1.07
N ILE A 150 0.45 -27.87 1.25
CA ILE A 150 1.26 -27.32 0.15
C ILE A 150 2.21 -28.39 -0.40
N ASP A 151 2.91 -29.12 0.47
CA ASP A 151 3.85 -30.19 0.09
C ASP A 151 3.15 -31.32 -0.67
N GLU A 152 1.95 -31.75 -0.23
CA GLU A 152 1.14 -32.78 -0.90
C GLU A 152 0.71 -32.36 -2.32
N LEU A 153 0.45 -31.08 -2.53
CA LEU A 153 0.12 -30.52 -3.84
C LEU A 153 1.38 -30.23 -4.70
N GLY A 154 2.57 -30.39 -4.13
CA GLY A 154 3.84 -30.05 -4.78
C GLY A 154 4.02 -28.54 -4.98
N GLY A 155 3.40 -27.73 -4.13
CA GLY A 155 3.52 -26.27 -4.19
C GLY A 155 4.89 -25.81 -3.70
N GLN A 156 5.32 -24.66 -4.22
CA GLN A 156 6.61 -24.08 -3.93
C GLN A 156 6.51 -22.56 -3.82
N GLY A 157 7.61 -21.91 -3.41
CA GLY A 157 7.71 -20.45 -3.51
C GLY A 157 7.49 -19.99 -4.95
N ARG A 158 6.87 -18.82 -5.11
CA ARG A 158 6.42 -18.16 -6.35
C ARG A 158 5.16 -18.75 -6.97
N ASP A 159 4.56 -19.78 -6.38
CA ASP A 159 3.19 -20.16 -6.69
C ASP A 159 2.21 -19.17 -6.06
N ASP A 160 0.99 -19.12 -6.59
CA ASP A 160 -0.03 -18.22 -6.08
C ASP A 160 -0.99 -18.97 -5.18
N LEU A 161 -1.43 -18.29 -4.13
CA LEU A 161 -2.53 -18.70 -3.28
C LEU A 161 -3.73 -17.81 -3.60
N LEU A 162 -4.80 -18.43 -4.10
CA LEU A 162 -6.06 -17.75 -4.31
C LEU A 162 -6.87 -17.76 -3.01
N ILE A 163 -7.25 -16.58 -2.55
CA ILE A 163 -8.02 -16.36 -1.32
C ILE A 163 -9.46 -16.07 -1.71
N PHE A 164 -10.36 -16.98 -1.40
CA PHE A 164 -11.80 -16.81 -1.57
C PHE A 164 -12.43 -16.41 -0.25
N VAL A 165 -13.21 -15.33 -0.27
CA VAL A 165 -13.89 -14.86 0.94
C VAL A 165 -15.33 -15.38 0.97
N ASP A 166 -15.60 -16.37 1.80
CA ASP A 166 -16.96 -16.88 2.00
C ASP A 166 -17.77 -15.93 2.88
N ASP A 167 -17.21 -15.57 4.04
CA ASP A 167 -17.87 -14.72 5.03
C ASP A 167 -16.84 -14.04 5.95
N ALA A 168 -16.44 -12.82 5.59
CA ALA A 168 -15.49 -12.04 6.36
C ALA A 168 -16.02 -11.55 7.72
N LEU A 169 -17.34 -11.59 7.98
CA LEU A 169 -17.88 -11.24 9.31
C LEU A 169 -17.63 -12.38 10.30
N THR A 170 -17.88 -13.61 9.89
CA THR A 170 -17.64 -14.81 10.72
C THR A 170 -16.21 -15.34 10.64
N GLY A 171 -15.42 -14.83 9.70
CA GLY A 171 -14.00 -15.19 9.54
C GLY A 171 -13.81 -16.48 8.77
N ARG A 172 -14.65 -16.73 7.76
CA ARG A 172 -14.59 -17.92 6.92
C ARG A 172 -14.02 -17.60 5.55
N TYR A 173 -12.97 -18.34 5.19
CA TYR A 173 -12.23 -18.17 3.95
C TYR A 173 -11.91 -19.54 3.36
N GLN A 174 -11.64 -19.57 2.06
CA GLN A 174 -11.13 -20.75 1.38
C GLN A 174 -9.83 -20.38 0.65
N LEU A 175 -8.85 -21.26 0.73
CA LEU A 175 -7.56 -21.10 0.06
C LEU A 175 -7.41 -22.16 -1.03
N ARG A 176 -6.88 -21.74 -2.18
CA ARG A 176 -6.54 -22.66 -3.26
C ARG A 176 -5.18 -22.33 -3.83
N LEU A 177 -4.32 -23.34 -3.89
CA LEU A 177 -3.04 -23.23 -4.58
C LEU A 177 -3.25 -23.16 -6.09
N GLN A 178 -2.59 -22.22 -6.74
CA GLN A 178 -2.46 -22.07 -8.18
C GLN A 178 -0.97 -22.13 -8.52
N PRO A 179 -0.51 -23.27 -9.07
CA PRO A 179 0.86 -23.39 -9.57
C PRO A 179 1.14 -22.33 -10.63
N ARG A 180 2.37 -21.80 -10.64
CA ARG A 180 2.78 -20.75 -11.56
C ARG A 180 2.57 -21.13 -13.03
N GLU A 181 2.75 -22.40 -13.39
CA GLU A 181 2.59 -22.89 -14.76
C GLU A 181 1.13 -22.89 -15.24
N MET A 182 0.16 -22.84 -14.31
CA MET A 182 -1.26 -22.74 -14.64
C MET A 182 -1.74 -21.30 -14.85
N ARG A 183 -0.86 -20.31 -14.66
CA ARG A 183 -1.20 -18.89 -14.86
C ARG A 183 -1.32 -18.57 -16.34
N ASP A 184 -2.36 -17.80 -16.68
CA ASP A 184 -2.45 -17.14 -17.98
C ASP A 184 -2.03 -15.67 -17.83
N PRO A 185 -0.78 -15.30 -18.18
CA PRO A 185 -0.26 -13.97 -17.95
C PRO A 185 -1.01 -12.91 -18.77
N ASN A 186 -1.55 -13.25 -19.94
CA ASN A 186 -2.25 -12.29 -20.79
C ASN A 186 -3.59 -11.86 -20.17
N VAL A 187 -4.32 -12.82 -19.60
CA VAL A 187 -5.62 -12.51 -18.97
C VAL A 187 -5.41 -11.77 -17.64
N ILE A 188 -4.38 -12.17 -16.87
CA ILE A 188 -4.02 -11.48 -15.63
C ILE A 188 -3.58 -10.03 -15.91
N GLN A 189 -2.77 -9.80 -16.94
CA GLN A 189 -2.35 -8.46 -17.35
C GLN A 189 -3.56 -7.55 -17.63
N GLY A 190 -4.59 -8.06 -18.31
CA GLY A 190 -5.83 -7.32 -18.54
C GLY A 190 -6.52 -6.90 -17.23
N ARG A 191 -6.51 -7.77 -16.22
CA ARG A 191 -7.03 -7.45 -14.88
C ARG A 191 -6.15 -6.42 -14.15
N ASN A 192 -4.83 -6.54 -14.26
CA ASN A 192 -3.89 -5.58 -13.65
C ASN A 192 -4.11 -4.16 -14.19
N ILE A 193 -4.27 -4.01 -15.50
CA ILE A 193 -4.56 -2.70 -16.13
C ILE A 193 -5.89 -2.14 -15.62
N GLN A 194 -6.94 -2.96 -15.51
CA GLN A 194 -8.22 -2.51 -14.99
C GLN A 194 -8.15 -2.06 -13.53
N LEU A 195 -7.38 -2.76 -12.68
CA LEU A 195 -7.14 -2.37 -11.29
C LEU A 195 -6.45 -1.01 -11.23
N ALA A 196 -5.38 -0.83 -12.01
CA ALA A 196 -4.61 0.40 -12.05
C ALA A 196 -5.46 1.61 -12.47
N LEU A 197 -6.21 1.50 -13.58
CA LEU A 197 -7.10 2.56 -14.04
C LEU A 197 -8.18 2.91 -13.01
N LEU A 198 -8.76 1.90 -12.35
CA LEU A 198 -9.73 2.12 -11.29
C LEU A 198 -9.11 2.83 -10.07
N ALA A 199 -7.87 2.48 -9.72
CA ALA A 199 -7.17 3.14 -8.63
C ALA A 199 -6.90 4.62 -8.95
N GLU A 200 -6.46 4.94 -10.17
CA GLU A 200 -6.27 6.31 -10.65
C GLU A 200 -7.57 7.13 -10.64
N GLU A 201 -8.68 6.54 -11.10
CA GLU A 201 -10.01 7.15 -10.99
C GLU A 201 -10.33 7.49 -9.53
N LEU A 202 -10.14 6.53 -8.62
CA LEU A 202 -10.50 6.73 -7.21
C LEU A 202 -9.61 7.76 -6.50
N VAL A 203 -8.33 7.82 -6.85
CA VAL A 203 -7.40 8.83 -6.32
C VAL A 203 -7.71 10.21 -6.90
N SER A 204 -8.01 10.32 -8.20
CA SER A 204 -8.39 11.61 -8.82
C SER A 204 -9.73 12.15 -8.32
N GLU A 205 -10.68 11.27 -7.98
CA GLU A 205 -11.96 11.65 -7.36
C GLU A 205 -11.82 12.10 -5.89
N ASP A 206 -10.65 11.93 -5.27
CA ASP A 206 -10.49 12.18 -3.85
C ASP A 206 -10.44 13.66 -3.49
N ARG A 207 -11.58 14.20 -3.09
CA ARG A 207 -11.75 15.62 -2.73
C ARG A 207 -11.19 16.01 -1.36
N ARG A 208 -10.43 15.13 -0.70
CA ARG A 208 -9.86 15.40 0.61
C ARG A 208 -8.55 16.17 0.41
N ALA A 209 -8.35 17.24 1.17
CA ALA A 209 -7.10 18.00 1.17
C ALA A 209 -5.99 17.22 1.90
N ARG A 210 -5.54 16.12 1.30
CA ARG A 210 -4.46 15.26 1.79
C ARG A 210 -3.47 14.99 0.67
N THR A 211 -2.21 14.78 1.05
CA THR A 211 -1.11 14.55 0.11
C THR A 211 -1.29 13.25 -0.68
N ALA A 212 -1.73 12.18 -0.02
CA ALA A 212 -1.92 10.88 -0.64
C ALA A 212 -3.13 10.15 -0.02
N MET A 213 -3.72 9.21 -0.77
CA MET A 213 -4.77 8.32 -0.28
C MET A 213 -4.15 7.13 0.44
N PRO A 214 -4.48 6.86 1.72
CA PRO A 214 -3.98 5.70 2.44
C PRO A 214 -4.27 4.38 1.71
N THR A 215 -3.29 3.47 1.67
CA THR A 215 -3.39 2.18 0.97
C THR A 215 -4.64 1.39 1.35
N ALA A 216 -4.89 1.24 2.66
CA ALA A 216 -6.07 0.52 3.14
C ALA A 216 -7.40 1.19 2.72
N GLU A 217 -7.43 2.53 2.61
CA GLU A 217 -8.62 3.24 2.12
C GLU A 217 -8.82 3.02 0.61
N LEU A 218 -7.74 3.06 -0.17
CA LEU A 218 -7.79 2.79 -1.60
C LEU A 218 -8.26 1.35 -1.86
N ALA A 219 -7.68 0.37 -1.18
CA ALA A 219 -8.08 -1.03 -1.21
C ALA A 219 -9.57 -1.20 -0.88
N ALA A 220 -10.04 -0.59 0.21
CA ALA A 220 -11.45 -0.63 0.59
C ALA A 220 -12.36 -0.03 -0.48
N ARG A 221 -11.99 1.09 -1.11
CA ARG A 221 -12.78 1.70 -2.20
C ARG A 221 -12.84 0.81 -3.45
N ILE A 222 -11.74 0.16 -3.81
CA ILE A 222 -11.69 -0.79 -4.94
C ILE A 222 -12.58 -2.02 -4.67
N ILE A 223 -12.54 -2.56 -3.45
CA ILE A 223 -13.48 -3.60 -2.99
C ILE A 223 -14.92 -3.09 -3.09
N GLY A 224 -15.18 -1.84 -2.68
CA GLY A 224 -16.49 -1.20 -2.77
C GLY A 224 -17.03 -1.08 -4.19
N ARG A 225 -16.15 -0.86 -5.17
CA ARG A 225 -16.49 -0.87 -6.60
C ARG A 225 -16.69 -2.28 -7.17
N GLY A 226 -16.50 -3.32 -6.35
CA GLY A 226 -16.76 -4.72 -6.72
C GLY A 226 -15.69 -5.33 -7.62
N PHE A 227 -14.49 -4.74 -7.66
CA PHE A 227 -13.44 -5.17 -8.59
C PHE A 227 -13.02 -6.63 -8.37
N PHE A 228 -12.92 -7.04 -7.11
CA PHE A 228 -12.47 -8.38 -6.71
C PHE A 228 -13.58 -9.45 -6.74
N ALA A 229 -14.79 -9.11 -7.18
CA ALA A 229 -15.89 -10.08 -7.29
C ALA A 229 -15.73 -11.02 -8.51
N ASP A 230 -14.79 -10.71 -9.41
CA ASP A 230 -14.40 -11.60 -10.50
C ASP A 230 -13.64 -12.83 -9.96
N ALA A 231 -13.80 -13.97 -10.62
CA ALA A 231 -13.08 -15.20 -10.28
C ALA A 231 -11.59 -15.12 -10.59
N LEU A 232 -11.17 -14.21 -11.50
CA LEU A 232 -9.76 -13.97 -11.79
C LEU A 232 -9.24 -12.73 -11.06
N PRO A 233 -8.54 -12.90 -9.92
CA PRO A 233 -7.91 -11.77 -9.23
C PRO A 233 -6.70 -11.24 -10.01
N PRO A 234 -6.38 -9.95 -9.85
CA PRO A 234 -5.14 -9.36 -10.37
C PRO A 234 -3.91 -9.95 -9.65
N ASP A 235 -2.73 -9.49 -10.04
CA ASP A 235 -1.51 -9.68 -9.25
C ASP A 235 -1.50 -8.82 -7.97
N ASP A 236 -0.41 -8.95 -7.20
CA ASP A 236 -0.15 -8.20 -5.98
C ASP A 236 -0.49 -6.70 -6.12
N PHE A 237 -1.11 -6.15 -5.08
CA PHE A 237 -1.70 -4.82 -5.13
C PHE A 237 -0.64 -3.75 -5.38
N HIS A 238 0.46 -3.80 -4.64
CA HIS A 238 1.55 -2.83 -4.73
C HIS A 238 2.29 -2.96 -6.06
N PHE A 239 2.56 -4.19 -6.50
CA PHE A 239 3.14 -4.47 -7.80
C PHE A 239 2.30 -3.89 -8.94
N VAL A 240 0.99 -4.13 -8.92
CA VAL A 240 0.12 -3.66 -10.00
C VAL A 240 0.08 -2.13 -10.05
N LEU A 241 -0.07 -1.46 -8.90
CA LEU A 241 -0.10 0.00 -8.88
C LEU A 241 1.25 0.59 -9.29
N HIS A 242 2.37 -0.01 -8.89
CA HIS A 242 3.68 0.44 -9.32
C HIS A 242 3.89 0.27 -10.83
N GLN A 243 3.54 -0.90 -11.37
CA GLN A 243 3.88 -1.28 -12.75
C GLN A 243 2.90 -0.74 -13.80
N TYR A 244 1.60 -0.64 -13.46
CA TYR A 244 0.54 -0.38 -14.43
C TYR A 244 -0.18 0.95 -14.19
N SER A 245 0.20 1.73 -13.17
CA SER A 245 -0.42 3.03 -12.87
C SER A 245 0.57 4.19 -12.82
N LEU A 246 0.04 5.41 -12.91
CA LEU A 246 0.73 6.68 -12.69
C LEU A 246 0.84 7.03 -11.20
N LEU A 247 0.29 6.22 -10.31
CA LEU A 247 0.35 6.45 -8.88
C LEU A 247 1.72 6.08 -8.33
N ARG A 248 2.18 6.80 -7.31
CA ARG A 248 3.37 6.49 -6.55
C ARG A 248 3.04 6.30 -5.09
N PHE A 249 3.72 5.32 -4.49
CA PHE A 249 3.60 5.03 -3.09
C PHE A 249 4.55 5.94 -2.30
N HIS A 250 3.99 6.66 -1.34
CA HIS A 250 4.73 7.44 -0.36
C HIS A 250 4.71 6.65 0.95
N ASN A 251 5.86 6.11 1.34
CA ASN A 251 6.02 5.23 2.50
C ASN A 251 5.28 5.78 3.74
N GLY A 252 4.38 4.95 4.28
CA GLY A 252 3.59 5.29 5.48
C GLY A 252 2.45 6.29 5.26
N VAL A 253 2.28 6.83 4.05
CA VAL A 253 1.20 7.80 3.73
C VAL A 253 0.16 7.21 2.78
N GLY A 254 0.60 6.56 1.69
CA GLY A 254 -0.27 5.95 0.68
C GLY A 254 0.05 6.38 -0.74
N TYR A 255 -0.97 6.41 -1.62
CA TYR A 255 -0.81 6.64 -3.06
C TYR A 255 -1.28 8.03 -3.51
N SER A 256 -0.49 8.67 -4.35
CA SER A 256 -0.85 9.92 -5.07
C SER A 256 -0.26 9.94 -6.48
N PHE A 257 -0.74 10.86 -7.30
CA PHE A 257 -0.10 11.16 -8.58
C PHE A 257 1.26 11.81 -8.34
N ASP A 258 2.26 11.34 -9.08
CA ASP A 258 3.58 11.95 -9.12
C ASP A 258 3.56 13.14 -10.07
N LEU A 259 3.06 14.27 -9.55
CA LEU A 259 2.94 15.51 -10.31
C LEU A 259 4.31 16.12 -10.67
N GLU A 260 5.37 15.79 -9.91
CA GLU A 260 6.72 16.29 -10.15
C GLU A 260 7.37 15.65 -11.40
N ASN A 261 6.99 14.41 -11.73
CA ASN A 261 7.41 13.75 -12.97
C ASN A 261 6.46 13.97 -14.16
N MET A 262 5.33 14.66 -13.97
CA MET A 262 4.40 15.00 -15.07
C MET A 262 4.80 16.24 -15.88
N ASP A 263 5.79 17.02 -15.42
CA ASP A 263 6.28 18.23 -16.10
C ASP A 263 7.02 17.95 -17.44
N PHE A 264 7.27 16.69 -17.80
CA PHE A 264 7.88 16.34 -19.10
C PHE A 264 6.91 16.35 -20.29
N ALA A 265 5.60 16.46 -20.07
CA ALA A 265 4.61 16.48 -21.16
C ALA A 265 4.29 17.89 -21.70
N ALA A 266 4.77 18.95 -21.04
CA ALA A 266 4.48 20.34 -21.42
C ALA A 266 5.47 20.94 -22.44
N ASP A 267 6.57 20.26 -22.77
CA ASP A 267 7.63 20.83 -23.63
C ASP A 267 7.53 20.43 -25.12
N MET A 268 6.43 19.79 -25.53
CA MET A 268 6.13 19.52 -26.94
C MET A 268 5.26 20.64 -27.55
N VAL A 269 5.80 21.86 -27.57
CA VAL A 269 5.34 22.88 -28.52
C VAL A 269 5.85 22.46 -29.91
N PRO A 270 5.00 22.36 -30.94
CA PRO A 270 5.45 21.98 -32.27
C PRO A 270 6.24 23.13 -32.89
N SER A 271 7.56 23.06 -32.81
CA SER A 271 8.44 23.83 -33.69
C SER A 271 8.34 23.24 -35.09
N GLY A 272 7.71 24.01 -35.98
CA GLY A 272 7.52 23.63 -37.37
C GLY A 272 8.84 23.45 -38.13
N SER A 273 8.77 22.57 -39.13
CA SER A 273 9.54 22.54 -40.39
C SER A 273 11.07 22.46 -40.28
N ASP A 274 11.68 21.29 -40.55
CA ASP A 274 12.02 20.89 -41.93
C ASP A 274 12.80 19.55 -42.01
N GLU A 275 12.39 18.78 -43.03
CA GLU A 275 13.07 17.78 -43.87
C GLU A 275 14.31 16.96 -43.40
N SER A 276 14.10 15.64 -43.54
CA SER A 276 15.03 14.60 -44.08
C SER A 276 16.00 13.85 -43.16
N GLY A 277 15.87 12.50 -43.16
CA GLY A 277 16.91 11.57 -42.71
C GLY A 277 16.39 10.23 -42.18
N ASP A 278 16.51 9.17 -42.98
CA ASP A 278 16.26 7.76 -42.63
C ASP A 278 17.02 7.27 -41.39
N GLY A 279 16.37 6.42 -40.57
CA GLY A 279 17.05 5.65 -39.52
C GLY A 279 16.10 4.76 -38.72
N PHE A 280 16.21 3.44 -38.91
CA PHE A 280 15.44 2.39 -38.24
C PHE A 280 15.61 2.38 -36.71
N GLY A 281 14.51 2.21 -35.98
CA GLY A 281 14.47 1.89 -34.55
C GLY A 281 13.05 1.53 -34.11
N GLU A 282 12.83 0.26 -33.80
CA GLU A 282 11.54 -0.33 -33.41
C GLU A 282 11.12 0.16 -32.01
N ALA A 283 10.24 1.17 -31.98
CA ALA A 283 9.64 1.69 -30.76
C ALA A 283 8.34 0.94 -30.46
N VAL A 284 8.24 0.42 -29.24
CA VAL A 284 7.04 -0.18 -28.66
C VAL A 284 5.92 0.87 -28.66
N VAL A 285 4.92 0.64 -29.50
CA VAL A 285 3.71 1.48 -29.62
C VAL A 285 2.89 1.31 -28.34
N ARG A 286 2.91 2.32 -27.45
CA ARG A 286 1.87 2.51 -26.43
C ARG A 286 0.57 2.87 -27.16
N PRO A 287 -0.59 2.32 -26.76
CA PRO A 287 -1.85 2.71 -27.38
C PRO A 287 -2.13 4.17 -27.04
N ASP A 288 -2.41 4.97 -28.08
CA ASP A 288 -2.86 6.35 -27.99
C ASP A 288 -4.02 6.43 -26.98
N LEU A 289 -3.74 6.99 -25.80
CA LEU A 289 -4.75 7.44 -24.87
C LEU A 289 -5.38 8.69 -25.47
N ASP A 290 -6.70 8.62 -25.69
CA ASP A 290 -7.50 9.66 -26.33
C ASP A 290 -7.18 11.05 -25.77
N ARG A 291 -6.59 11.89 -26.61
CA ARG A 291 -6.28 13.31 -26.38
C ARG A 291 -7.51 14.14 -25.96
N GLU A 292 -8.72 13.61 -26.17
CA GLU A 292 -9.98 14.18 -25.70
C GLU A 292 -10.19 14.01 -24.18
N ALA A 293 -9.71 12.92 -23.57
CA ALA A 293 -9.83 12.71 -22.12
C ALA A 293 -8.90 13.65 -21.33
N LEU A 294 -7.69 13.91 -21.85
CA LEU A 294 -6.73 14.84 -21.27
C LEU A 294 -7.19 16.31 -21.39
N ASN A 295 -7.76 16.70 -22.53
CA ASN A 295 -8.31 18.05 -22.71
C ASN A 295 -9.57 18.31 -21.85
N ALA A 296 -10.35 17.27 -21.52
CA ALA A 296 -11.50 17.40 -20.64
C ALA A 296 -11.11 17.66 -19.17
N ALA A 297 -10.01 17.08 -18.71
CA ALA A 297 -9.47 17.33 -17.37
C ALA A 297 -8.88 18.75 -17.25
N GLU A 298 -8.14 19.20 -18.27
CA GLU A 298 -7.49 20.53 -18.27
C GLU A 298 -8.52 21.69 -18.37
N MET A 299 -9.60 21.52 -19.14
CA MET A 299 -10.69 22.51 -19.19
C MET A 299 -11.53 22.58 -17.91
N MET A 300 -11.58 21.53 -17.09
CA MET A 300 -12.31 21.55 -15.80
C MET A 300 -11.54 22.31 -14.71
N TYR A 301 -10.22 22.41 -14.81
CA TYR A 301 -9.38 23.11 -13.84
C TYR A 301 -9.29 24.63 -14.09
N SER A 302 -9.42 25.11 -15.33
CA SER A 302 -9.30 26.55 -15.62
C SER A 302 -10.58 27.35 -15.35
N ASP A 303 -11.76 26.72 -15.47
CA ASP A 303 -13.07 27.37 -15.26
C ASP A 303 -13.39 27.60 -13.76
N PHE A 304 -12.66 26.95 -12.84
CA PHE A 304 -12.93 27.03 -11.40
C PHE A 304 -12.05 28.04 -10.64
N LEU A 305 -10.98 28.56 -11.24
CA LEU A 305 -10.11 29.57 -10.62
C LEU A 305 -10.55 31.03 -10.90
N GLN A 306 -11.63 31.24 -11.66
CA GLN A 306 -12.08 32.58 -12.04
C GLN A 306 -13.36 33.08 -11.35
N ASP A 307 -14.10 32.24 -10.62
CA ASP A 307 -15.45 32.59 -10.14
C ASP A 307 -15.60 32.78 -8.61
N ASP A 308 -14.54 32.64 -7.81
CA ASP A 308 -14.61 32.77 -6.33
C ASP A 308 -13.96 34.04 -5.76
N MET A 309 -13.69 35.06 -6.59
CA MET A 309 -13.08 36.33 -6.18
C MET A 309 -14.05 37.53 -6.22
N ILE A 310 -15.31 37.36 -5.83
CA ILE A 310 -16.22 38.49 -5.55
C ILE A 310 -17.15 38.19 -4.36
N GLY A 311 -16.82 38.70 -3.16
CA GLY A 311 -17.84 38.87 -2.11
C GLY A 311 -17.36 38.88 -0.65
N GLN A 312 -16.69 39.97 -0.24
CA GLN A 312 -16.70 40.64 1.07
C GLN A 312 -17.08 39.88 2.36
N GLY A 313 -16.23 40.05 3.37
CA GLY A 313 -16.60 39.90 4.78
C GLY A 313 -15.39 40.00 5.70
N ASP A 314 -14.97 41.23 6.01
CA ASP A 314 -14.00 41.55 7.05
C ASP A 314 -14.40 40.97 8.41
N ASP A 315 -13.42 40.47 9.18
CA ASP A 315 -13.21 40.77 10.61
C ASP A 315 -12.46 39.64 11.35
N GLU A 316 -11.40 40.05 12.07
CA GLU A 316 -10.82 39.44 13.29
C GLU A 316 -10.03 38.12 13.20
N TRP A 317 -8.74 38.15 12.81
CA TRP A 317 -7.70 37.25 13.36
C TRP A 317 -6.27 37.86 13.37
N GLU A 318 -6.13 39.19 13.52
CA GLU A 318 -4.87 39.81 13.96
C GLU A 318 -4.83 39.81 15.49
N ASP A 319 -4.26 38.76 16.10
CA ASP A 319 -3.57 38.80 17.42
C ASP A 319 -3.27 37.38 17.93
N LEU A 320 -2.32 36.67 17.31
CA LEU A 320 -1.59 35.56 17.96
C LEU A 320 -0.21 35.38 17.30
N LEU A 321 0.58 36.46 17.26
CA LEU A 321 2.03 36.37 17.10
C LEU A 321 2.65 36.09 18.47
N PHE A 322 2.87 34.81 18.78
CA PHE A 322 3.72 34.41 19.89
C PHE A 322 5.17 34.40 19.40
N GLU A 323 5.96 35.38 19.84
CA GLU A 323 7.42 35.35 19.78
C GLU A 323 7.93 34.26 20.73
N PRO A 324 8.72 33.27 20.28
CA PRO A 324 9.54 32.48 21.17
C PRO A 324 10.87 33.22 21.40
N GLU A 325 11.06 33.67 22.64
CA GLU A 325 12.32 34.14 23.17
C GLU A 325 13.45 33.14 22.89
N ALA A 326 14.57 33.69 22.41
CA ALA A 326 15.83 32.98 22.24
C ALA A 326 16.34 32.46 23.60
N ALA A 327 16.31 31.14 23.77
CA ALA A 327 17.06 30.44 24.81
C ALA A 327 18.19 29.64 24.15
N ASP A 328 19.41 29.94 24.59
CA ASP A 328 20.70 29.32 24.26
C ASP A 328 20.61 27.85 23.81
N MET A 329 20.73 27.63 22.50
CA MET A 329 21.13 26.34 21.95
C MET A 329 22.65 26.35 21.79
N PRO A 330 23.38 25.39 22.38
CA PRO A 330 24.82 25.33 22.25
C PRO A 330 25.18 25.09 20.79
N PHE A 331 26.10 25.93 20.30
CA PHE A 331 26.88 25.74 19.09
C PHE A 331 27.23 24.26 18.91
N PHE A 332 26.73 23.66 17.83
CA PHE A 332 27.35 22.47 17.27
C PHE A 332 28.65 22.95 16.63
N ASP A 333 29.69 22.97 17.47
CA ASP A 333 31.07 23.14 17.07
C ASP A 333 31.41 22.04 16.05
N SER A 334 32.14 22.43 15.02
CA SER A 334 32.61 21.60 13.92
C SER A 334 33.17 20.27 14.41
N SER A 335 32.47 19.17 14.15
CA SER A 335 33.00 17.82 14.31
C SER A 335 33.70 17.38 13.01
N ASP A 336 34.80 18.05 12.67
CA ASP A 336 35.72 17.65 11.60
C ASP A 336 36.73 16.56 12.06
N ASP A 337 36.62 16.04 13.29
CA ASP A 337 37.59 15.13 13.90
C ASP A 337 37.10 13.67 14.11
N LEU A 338 36.05 13.22 13.39
CA LEU A 338 35.53 11.84 13.48
C LEU A 338 35.76 10.96 12.23
N PHE A 339 36.42 11.47 11.18
CA PHE A 339 36.60 10.77 9.90
C PHE A 339 37.99 10.14 9.68
N ASP A 340 38.77 9.89 10.73
CA ASP A 340 40.16 9.38 10.57
C ASP A 340 40.35 7.90 10.98
N ASN A 341 39.29 7.10 10.97
CA ASN A 341 39.41 5.64 11.05
C ASN A 341 38.79 5.01 9.81
N SER A 342 39.60 4.83 8.77
CA SER A 342 39.28 3.96 7.63
C SER A 342 38.80 2.61 8.16
N CYS A 343 37.54 2.25 7.90
CA CYS A 343 37.03 0.95 8.31
C CYS A 343 37.61 -0.17 7.44
N ALA A 344 37.64 -1.39 7.95
CA ALA A 344 38.24 -2.53 7.26
C ALA A 344 37.58 -2.82 5.89
N SER A 345 36.28 -2.56 5.74
CA SER A 345 35.57 -2.73 4.45
C SER A 345 36.01 -1.70 3.41
N TYR A 346 36.23 -0.44 3.82
CA TYR A 346 36.76 0.58 2.92
C TYR A 346 38.23 0.33 2.54
N GLU A 347 39.06 -0.17 3.47
CA GLU A 347 40.44 -0.54 3.14
C GLU A 347 40.49 -1.67 2.10
N ALA A 348 39.64 -2.69 2.26
CA ALA A 348 39.51 -3.79 1.30
C ALA A 348 39.03 -3.30 -0.07
N TYR A 349 38.09 -2.34 -0.11
CA TYR A 349 37.67 -1.69 -1.35
C TYR A 349 38.82 -0.95 -2.04
N VAL A 350 39.63 -0.18 -1.29
CA VAL A 350 40.77 0.56 -1.86
C VAL A 350 41.82 -0.40 -2.43
N GLU A 351 42.09 -1.53 -1.76
CA GLU A 351 43.00 -2.57 -2.25
C GLU A 351 42.48 -3.20 -3.54
N ALA A 352 41.21 -3.66 -3.56
CA ALA A 352 40.58 -4.24 -4.74
C ALA A 352 40.51 -3.26 -5.92
N TYR A 353 40.22 -1.98 -5.64
CA TYR A 353 40.18 -0.93 -6.65
C TYR A 353 41.56 -0.73 -7.30
N GLN A 354 42.64 -0.71 -6.51
CA GLN A 354 44.01 -0.61 -7.02
C GLN A 354 44.42 -1.80 -7.90
N GLU A 355 43.86 -2.98 -7.64
CA GLU A 355 44.10 -4.19 -8.45
C GLU A 355 43.26 -4.22 -9.74
N SER A 356 42.09 -3.57 -9.75
CA SER A 356 41.09 -3.68 -10.82
C SER A 356 41.38 -2.89 -12.11
N ASP A 357 42.40 -2.01 -12.12
CA ASP A 357 42.71 -1.06 -13.22
C ASP A 357 41.47 -0.32 -13.76
N SER A 358 40.49 -0.08 -12.89
CA SER A 358 39.23 0.58 -13.22
C SER A 358 39.46 2.06 -13.60
N MET A 359 38.76 2.52 -14.64
CA MET A 359 38.80 3.93 -15.07
C MET A 359 37.85 4.85 -14.29
N ASP A 360 36.97 4.29 -13.47
CA ASP A 360 36.03 5.05 -12.65
C ASP A 360 36.74 5.63 -11.44
N GLY A 361 36.59 6.93 -11.15
CA GLY A 361 37.28 7.55 -10.01
C GLY A 361 37.01 6.83 -8.67
N MET A 362 38.07 6.66 -7.87
CA MET A 362 38.02 6.09 -6.52
C MET A 362 36.97 6.82 -5.66
N LEU A 363 36.10 6.05 -5.01
CA LEU A 363 35.06 6.60 -4.13
C LEU A 363 35.69 7.23 -2.87
N SER A 364 35.03 8.25 -2.33
CA SER A 364 35.34 8.72 -0.98
C SER A 364 34.81 7.73 0.07
N HIS A 365 35.35 7.77 1.29
CA HIS A 365 34.90 6.90 2.39
C HIS A 365 33.40 7.06 2.69
N SER A 366 32.86 8.29 2.61
CA SER A 366 31.42 8.53 2.80
C SER A 366 30.57 7.98 1.66
N ASP A 367 31.03 8.15 0.41
CA ASP A 367 30.28 7.66 -0.76
C ASP A 367 30.27 6.13 -0.81
N PHE A 368 31.38 5.50 -0.41
CA PHE A 368 31.46 4.05 -0.28
C PHE A 368 30.37 3.51 0.66
N HIS A 369 30.24 4.05 1.88
CA HIS A 369 29.23 3.58 2.83
C HIS A 369 27.79 3.87 2.39
N LEU A 370 27.55 4.98 1.70
CA LEU A 370 26.22 5.26 1.14
C LEU A 370 25.83 4.21 0.09
N LEU A 371 26.76 3.84 -0.78
CA LEU A 371 26.53 2.82 -1.80
C LEU A 371 26.49 1.40 -1.22
N GLU A 372 27.28 1.12 -0.18
CA GLU A 372 27.24 -0.13 0.59
C GLU A 372 25.86 -0.32 1.25
N ALA A 373 25.33 0.71 1.93
CA ALA A 373 23.99 0.68 2.52
C ALA A 373 22.86 0.54 1.46
N GLU A 374 23.04 1.14 0.28
CA GLU A 374 22.12 0.94 -0.86
C GLU A 374 22.13 -0.53 -1.32
N LEU A 375 23.32 -1.12 -1.45
CA LEU A 375 23.48 -2.53 -1.83
C LEU A 375 22.87 -3.47 -0.78
N GLU A 376 23.13 -3.24 0.51
CA GLU A 376 22.50 -3.98 1.62
C GLU A 376 20.97 -3.94 1.55
N THR A 377 20.41 -2.76 1.27
CA THR A 377 18.96 -2.58 1.13
C THR A 377 18.42 -3.41 -0.04
N LEU A 378 19.10 -3.41 -1.19
CA LEU A 378 18.68 -4.20 -2.35
C LEU A 378 18.78 -5.71 -2.10
N VAL A 379 19.83 -6.17 -1.41
CA VAL A 379 19.96 -7.58 -1.02
C VAL A 379 18.86 -7.99 -0.04
N ALA A 380 18.55 -7.15 0.95
CA ALA A 380 17.47 -7.39 1.90
C ALA A 380 16.09 -7.45 1.22
N LEU A 381 15.81 -6.53 0.28
CA LEU A 381 14.58 -6.54 -0.51
C LEU A 381 14.48 -7.80 -1.37
N GLU A 382 15.56 -8.25 -2.00
CA GLU A 382 15.54 -9.50 -2.77
C GLU A 382 15.27 -10.71 -1.88
N GLN A 383 15.81 -10.73 -0.67
CA GLN A 383 15.56 -11.80 0.30
C GLN A 383 14.11 -11.78 0.81
N GLU A 384 13.55 -10.60 1.08
CA GLU A 384 12.19 -10.41 1.59
C GLU A 384 11.14 -10.76 0.53
N PHE A 385 11.29 -10.26 -0.69
CA PHE A 385 10.29 -10.39 -1.76
C PHE A 385 10.60 -11.53 -2.75
N GLY A 386 11.80 -12.12 -2.69
CA GLY A 386 12.23 -13.23 -3.56
C GLY A 386 12.56 -12.82 -5.02
N TYR A 387 12.52 -11.53 -5.33
CA TYR A 387 12.93 -10.91 -6.59
C TYR A 387 13.17 -9.40 -6.42
N LEU A 388 13.93 -8.81 -7.35
CA LEU A 388 14.04 -7.36 -7.53
C LEU A 388 13.41 -6.92 -8.85
N LEU A 389 12.99 -5.66 -8.94
CA LEU A 389 12.60 -5.04 -10.20
C LEU A 389 13.80 -4.99 -11.17
N ALA A 390 13.57 -4.89 -12.48
CA ALA A 390 14.65 -4.93 -13.48
C ALA A 390 15.71 -3.83 -13.27
N ASP A 391 15.27 -2.61 -12.93
CA ASP A 391 16.18 -1.49 -12.64
C ASP A 391 16.93 -1.69 -11.32
N GLN A 392 16.28 -2.26 -10.30
CA GLN A 392 16.89 -2.59 -9.02
C GLN A 392 17.92 -3.72 -9.16
N MET A 393 17.62 -4.72 -9.98
CA MET A 393 18.55 -5.81 -10.29
C MET A 393 19.77 -5.29 -11.03
N THR A 394 19.56 -4.43 -12.05
CA THR A 394 20.65 -3.76 -12.78
C THR A 394 21.49 -2.88 -11.83
N ARG A 395 20.83 -2.16 -10.92
CA ARG A 395 21.49 -1.32 -9.92
C ARG A 395 22.30 -2.16 -8.93
N LYS A 396 21.76 -3.28 -8.46
CA LYS A 396 22.43 -4.24 -7.58
C LYS A 396 23.71 -4.78 -8.24
N GLU A 397 23.62 -5.28 -9.47
CA GLU A 397 24.79 -5.80 -10.21
C GLU A 397 25.86 -4.71 -10.41
N HIS A 398 25.45 -3.50 -10.77
CA HIS A 398 26.37 -2.36 -10.90
C HIS A 398 27.06 -2.02 -9.57
N LEU A 399 26.35 -2.07 -8.44
CA LEU A 399 26.92 -1.81 -7.12
C LEU A 399 27.88 -2.92 -6.68
N ILE A 400 27.57 -4.19 -6.95
CA ILE A 400 28.45 -5.33 -6.71
C ILE A 400 29.77 -5.16 -7.48
N GLU A 401 29.69 -4.86 -8.78
CA GLU A 401 30.87 -4.63 -9.62
C GLU A 401 31.68 -3.41 -9.14
N ARG A 402 31.01 -2.33 -8.74
CA ARG A 402 31.66 -1.09 -8.34
C ARG A 402 32.32 -1.15 -6.97
N LEU A 403 31.71 -1.85 -6.02
CA LEU A 403 32.18 -1.92 -4.62
C LEU A 403 33.09 -3.13 -4.37
N PHE A 404 33.15 -4.09 -5.31
CA PHE A 404 33.89 -5.35 -5.16
C PHE A 404 33.44 -6.17 -3.93
N ILE A 405 32.18 -6.03 -3.53
CA ILE A 405 31.58 -6.73 -2.39
C ILE A 405 30.80 -7.94 -2.92
N ASP A 406 31.07 -9.12 -2.34
CA ASP A 406 30.23 -10.30 -2.56
C ASP A 406 28.92 -10.13 -1.78
N PRO A 407 27.74 -10.11 -2.43
CA PRO A 407 26.47 -9.93 -1.74
C PRO A 407 26.18 -11.02 -0.70
N GLU A 408 26.81 -12.21 -0.79
CA GLU A 408 26.65 -13.26 0.23
C GLU A 408 27.32 -12.86 1.56
N THR A 409 28.38 -12.04 1.56
CA THR A 409 29.03 -11.61 2.81
C THR A 409 28.19 -10.59 3.59
N LEU A 410 27.29 -9.88 2.91
CA LEU A 410 26.31 -8.99 3.55
C LEU A 410 25.19 -9.79 4.24
N LEU A 411 24.97 -11.04 3.83
CA LEU A 411 24.02 -11.96 4.48
C LEU A 411 24.64 -12.68 5.68
N ASP A 412 25.96 -12.87 5.68
CA ASP A 412 26.74 -13.57 6.71
C ASP A 412 27.17 -12.69 7.89
N ASN A 413 26.82 -11.40 7.90
CA ASN A 413 26.91 -10.60 9.11
C ASN A 413 25.81 -11.07 10.07
N ASP A 414 26.17 -12.07 10.88
CA ASP A 414 25.52 -12.48 12.11
C ASP A 414 24.84 -11.26 12.75
N PHE A 415 23.52 -11.21 12.65
CA PHE A 415 22.73 -10.51 13.65
C PHE A 415 23.32 -10.98 14.99
N PRO A 416 23.89 -10.08 15.82
CA PRO A 416 24.50 -10.51 17.07
C PRO A 416 23.46 -11.38 17.77
N ASP A 417 23.85 -12.63 18.07
CA ASP A 417 23.07 -13.57 18.88
C ASP A 417 22.37 -12.74 19.95
N TYR A 418 21.07 -12.50 19.76
CA TYR A 418 20.32 -11.68 20.69
C TYR A 418 20.48 -12.37 22.04
N PRO A 419 21.04 -11.70 23.08
CA PRO A 419 21.19 -12.33 24.38
C PRO A 419 19.82 -12.82 24.80
N ASP A 420 19.74 -14.11 25.18
CA ASP A 420 18.56 -14.80 25.70
C ASP A 420 17.60 -13.81 26.40
N PHE A 421 16.58 -13.37 25.68
CA PHE A 421 15.60 -12.39 26.16
C PHE A 421 14.53 -13.16 26.96
N ASP A 422 14.94 -13.69 28.11
CA ASP A 422 14.07 -14.23 29.16
C ASP A 422 13.38 -13.12 29.98
N GLU A 423 13.22 -11.92 29.43
CA GLU A 423 12.39 -10.84 30.00
C GLU A 423 11.42 -10.29 28.95
N PRO A 424 10.09 -10.37 29.18
CA PRO A 424 9.10 -10.13 28.14
C PRO A 424 9.04 -8.64 27.76
N PRO A 425 8.96 -8.29 26.46
CA PRO A 425 8.61 -6.92 26.10
C PRO A 425 7.16 -6.68 26.52
N PHE A 426 7.01 -5.69 27.39
CA PHE A 426 5.79 -5.01 27.85
C PHE A 426 4.62 -5.15 26.88
N TRP A 427 3.82 -6.22 26.94
CA TRP A 427 2.38 -6.34 26.64
C TRP A 427 2.00 -7.83 26.90
N GLU A 428 1.43 -8.13 28.06
CA GLU A 428 0.80 -9.44 28.31
C GLU A 428 -0.61 -9.45 27.71
N ASN A 429 -0.96 -10.58 27.06
CA ASN A 429 -2.27 -10.90 26.49
C ASN A 429 -3.44 -10.77 27.48
#